data_AF-T0LPY1-F1
#
_entry.id   AF-T0LPY1-F1
#
_cell.length_a   1.000
_cell.length_b   1.000
_cell.length_c   1.000
_cell.angle_alpha   90.00
_cell.angle_beta   90.00
_cell.angle_gamma   90.00
#
_symmetry.space_group_name_H-M   'P 1'
#
loop_
_entity.id
_entity.type
_entity.pdbx_description
1 polymer ?
#
loop_
_entity_poly.entity_id
_entity_poly.type
_entity_poly.pdbx_seq_one_letter_code
_entity_poly.pdbx_strand_id
1 'polypeptide(L)'
;MPSDSPTRNQLNFISRLLAENPGRKSFMEKFLTETGKRSAEELSVPEASRLIDELRKIVPKGEEGKATGKPLATGKQIAFLTNLQNSEQRIAAAREFLKAHGKDSLNLLNMDEASELIEKLKSMATEKGADNSGIPVSQKQIKFIESLQRSDDKKEIARLFMSKLKKKSVDELNRKEASQLIDLLK
;
A
#
# COMPACT_ATOMS: atom_id res chain seq x y z
N MET A 1 -4.11 -17.46 -24.02
CA MET A 1 -4.61 -18.42 -23.01
C MET A 1 -4.48 -17.75 -21.65
N PRO A 2 -5.57 -17.49 -20.90
CA PRO A 2 -5.42 -17.06 -19.51
C PRO A 2 -4.72 -18.18 -18.74
N SER A 3 -3.83 -17.84 -17.80
CA SER A 3 -3.14 -18.87 -17.02
C SER A 3 -4.16 -19.61 -16.16
N ASP A 4 -4.37 -20.89 -16.42
CA ASP A 4 -5.28 -21.77 -15.66
C ASP A 4 -4.76 -22.12 -14.25
N SER A 5 -3.63 -21.53 -13.85
CA SER A 5 -3.00 -21.78 -12.55
C SER A 5 -3.08 -20.54 -11.66
N PRO A 6 -3.07 -20.70 -10.33
CA PRO A 6 -3.13 -19.58 -9.42
C PRO A 6 -1.86 -18.76 -9.53
N THR A 7 -1.98 -17.46 -9.31
CA THR A 7 -0.82 -16.59 -9.22
C THR A 7 0.01 -16.93 -7.99
N ARG A 8 1.32 -16.69 -8.07
CA ARG A 8 2.24 -16.85 -6.92
C ARG A 8 1.76 -16.09 -5.67
N ASN A 9 1.12 -14.95 -5.88
CA ASN A 9 0.53 -14.16 -4.80
C ASN A 9 -0.64 -14.87 -4.12
N GLN A 10 -1.52 -15.54 -4.89
CA GLN A 10 -2.64 -16.30 -4.34
C GLN A 10 -2.15 -17.52 -3.55
N LEU A 11 -1.18 -18.27 -4.07
CA LEU A 11 -0.57 -19.40 -3.36
C LEU A 11 0.09 -18.96 -2.05
N ASN A 12 0.86 -17.86 -2.09
CA ASN A 12 1.45 -17.28 -0.88
C ASN A 12 0.38 -16.85 0.13
N PHE A 13 -0.75 -16.32 -0.35
CA PHE A 13 -1.85 -15.89 0.51
C PHE A 13 -2.54 -17.09 1.19
N ILE A 14 -2.81 -18.16 0.43
CA ILE A 14 -3.36 -19.41 0.95
C ILE A 14 -2.41 -20.00 2.01
N SER A 15 -1.12 -20.11 1.70
CA SER A 15 -0.11 -20.62 2.63
C SER A 15 -0.07 -19.84 3.95
N ARG A 16 -0.14 -18.49 3.88
CA ARG A 16 -0.21 -17.64 5.07
C ARG A 16 -1.49 -17.88 5.87
N LEU A 17 -2.65 -17.91 5.22
CA LEU A 17 -3.92 -18.15 5.90
C LEU A 17 -3.93 -19.48 6.64
N LEU A 18 -3.34 -20.53 6.05
CA LEU A 18 -3.22 -21.86 6.68
C LEU A 18 -2.28 -21.86 7.88
N ALA A 19 -1.17 -21.12 7.81
CA ALA A 19 -0.20 -21.02 8.90
C ALA A 19 -0.79 -20.32 10.13
N GLU A 20 -1.69 -19.36 9.93
CA GLU A 20 -2.34 -18.59 11.01
C GLU A 20 -3.40 -19.38 11.78
N ASN A 21 -4.09 -20.33 11.14
CA ASN A 21 -5.16 -21.09 11.77
C ASN A 21 -5.18 -22.54 11.28
N PRO A 22 -4.82 -23.52 12.13
CA PRO A 22 -4.85 -24.93 11.77
C PRO A 22 -6.23 -25.41 11.28
N GLY A 23 -7.33 -24.80 11.76
CA GLY A 23 -8.70 -25.13 11.35
C GLY A 23 -9.00 -24.80 9.88
N ARG A 24 -8.22 -23.91 9.26
CA ARG A 24 -8.33 -23.59 7.83
C ARG A 24 -7.81 -24.72 6.94
N LYS A 25 -6.93 -25.59 7.45
CA LYS A 25 -6.38 -26.73 6.69
C LYS A 25 -7.46 -27.75 6.34
N SER A 26 -8.29 -28.14 7.31
CA SER A 26 -9.40 -29.08 7.07
C SER A 26 -10.45 -28.52 6.11
N PHE A 27 -10.64 -27.20 6.07
CA PHE A 27 -11.53 -26.58 5.09
C PHE A 27 -10.93 -26.58 3.70
N MET A 28 -9.64 -26.25 3.57
CA MET A 28 -8.95 -26.33 2.27
C MET A 28 -9.02 -27.74 1.69
N GLU A 29 -8.78 -28.77 2.50
CA GLU A 29 -8.87 -30.17 2.05
C GLU A 29 -10.28 -30.52 1.52
N LYS A 30 -11.33 -30.03 2.17
CA LYS A 30 -12.71 -30.17 1.69
C LYS A 30 -12.94 -29.43 0.37
N PHE A 31 -12.51 -28.18 0.28
CA PHE A 31 -12.66 -27.38 -0.94
C PHE A 31 -11.94 -28.00 -2.14
N LEU A 32 -10.73 -28.53 -1.93
CA LEU A 32 -9.96 -29.23 -2.96
C LEU A 32 -10.69 -30.52 -3.41
N THR A 33 -11.27 -31.26 -2.46
CA THR A 33 -12.06 -32.46 -2.77
C THR A 33 -13.31 -32.13 -3.58
N GLU A 34 -14.05 -31.07 -3.20
CA GLU A 34 -15.26 -30.61 -3.90
C GLU A 34 -14.98 -30.11 -5.32
N THR A 35 -13.80 -29.52 -5.54
CA THR A 35 -13.35 -29.04 -6.86
C THR A 35 -12.62 -30.12 -7.67
N GLY A 36 -12.43 -31.32 -7.11
CA GLY A 36 -11.74 -32.45 -7.75
C GLY A 36 -10.23 -32.23 -7.93
N LYS A 37 -9.62 -31.39 -7.09
CA LYS A 37 -8.21 -30.96 -7.17
C LYS A 37 -7.39 -31.61 -6.07
N ARG A 38 -6.12 -31.87 -6.33
CA ARG A 38 -5.21 -32.50 -5.35
C ARG A 38 -4.44 -31.49 -4.52
N SER A 39 -4.24 -30.29 -5.05
CA SER A 39 -3.48 -29.24 -4.38
C SER A 39 -3.94 -27.84 -4.78
N ALA A 40 -3.53 -26.84 -4.00
CA ALA A 40 -3.87 -25.45 -4.26
C ALA A 40 -3.28 -24.94 -5.58
N GLU A 41 -2.18 -25.52 -6.06
CA GLU A 41 -1.53 -25.21 -7.34
C GLU A 41 -2.34 -25.66 -8.55
N GLU A 42 -3.25 -26.63 -8.40
CA GLU A 42 -4.12 -27.12 -9.47
C GLU A 42 -5.41 -26.31 -9.61
N LEU A 43 -5.64 -25.34 -8.72
CA LEU A 43 -6.78 -24.43 -8.78
C LEU A 43 -6.62 -23.44 -9.93
N SER A 44 -7.72 -23.05 -10.56
CA SER A 44 -7.75 -21.89 -11.44
C SER A 44 -7.65 -20.59 -10.64
N VAL A 45 -7.31 -19.48 -11.29
CA VAL A 45 -7.27 -18.15 -10.66
C VAL A 45 -8.60 -17.79 -9.96
N PRO A 46 -9.79 -18.05 -10.55
CA PRO A 46 -11.06 -17.85 -9.85
C PRO A 46 -11.24 -18.76 -8.64
N GLU A 47 -10.90 -20.05 -8.75
CA GLU A 47 -11.04 -21.01 -7.65
C GLU A 47 -10.09 -20.68 -6.49
N ALA A 48 -8.86 -20.28 -6.78
CA ALA A 48 -7.90 -19.83 -5.76
C ALA A 48 -8.38 -18.55 -5.05
N SER A 49 -9.00 -17.62 -5.78
CA SER A 49 -9.61 -16.43 -5.17
C SER A 49 -10.78 -16.81 -4.25
N ARG A 50 -11.64 -17.72 -4.72
CA ARG A 50 -12.77 -18.23 -3.93
C ARG A 50 -12.29 -18.94 -2.66
N LEU A 51 -11.27 -19.79 -2.78
CA LEU A 51 -10.67 -20.46 -1.63
C LEU A 51 -10.13 -19.44 -0.62
N ILE A 52 -9.41 -18.41 -1.07
CA ILE A 52 -8.93 -17.35 -0.19
C ILE A 52 -10.08 -16.68 0.56
N ASP A 53 -11.16 -16.33 -0.14
CA ASP A 53 -12.33 -15.69 0.47
C ASP A 53 -13.03 -16.58 1.49
N GLU A 54 -13.13 -17.89 1.25
CA GLU A 54 -13.69 -18.83 2.22
C GLU A 54 -12.76 -19.06 3.42
N LEU A 55 -11.45 -19.22 3.21
CA LEU A 55 -10.48 -19.37 4.29
C LEU A 55 -10.44 -18.12 5.19
N ARG A 56 -10.67 -16.93 4.61
CA ARG A 56 -10.79 -15.66 5.34
C ARG A 56 -12.00 -15.63 6.29
N LYS A 57 -13.10 -16.32 5.95
CA LYS A 57 -14.29 -16.39 6.80
C LYS A 57 -14.09 -17.29 8.02
N ILE A 58 -13.07 -18.16 7.99
CA ILE A 58 -12.76 -19.06 9.10
C ILE A 58 -11.91 -18.31 10.12
N VAL A 59 -12.61 -17.84 11.15
CA VAL A 59 -12.03 -17.17 12.31
C VAL A 59 -11.51 -18.23 13.31
N PRO A 60 -10.36 -18.02 13.96
CA PRO A 60 -9.87 -18.94 14.99
C PRO A 60 -10.86 -19.06 16.15
N LYS A 61 -11.04 -20.30 16.66
CA LYS A 61 -11.78 -20.53 17.91
C LYS A 61 -11.04 -19.80 19.05
N GLY A 62 -11.62 -18.69 19.49
CA GLY A 62 -11.01 -17.73 20.41
C GLY A 62 -11.36 -16.27 20.09
N GLU A 63 -11.72 -15.99 18.83
CA GLU A 63 -12.21 -14.69 18.37
C GLU A 63 -13.74 -14.67 18.09
N GLU A 64 -14.46 -15.71 18.53
CA GLU A 64 -15.92 -15.87 18.34
C GLU A 64 -16.76 -14.72 18.95
N GLY A 65 -16.15 -13.79 19.69
CA GLY A 65 -16.80 -12.62 20.29
C GLY A 65 -16.53 -11.26 19.62
N LYS A 66 -15.72 -11.17 18.56
CA LYS A 66 -15.40 -9.89 17.88
C LYS A 66 -15.64 -9.89 16.37
N ALA A 67 -16.48 -10.79 15.88
CA ALA A 67 -16.89 -10.80 14.48
C ALA A 67 -17.91 -9.68 14.21
N THR A 68 -17.46 -8.42 14.10
CA THR A 68 -18.14 -7.50 13.19
C THR A 68 -17.91 -8.10 11.80
N GLY A 69 -18.94 -8.66 11.17
CA GLY A 69 -18.90 -9.39 9.88
C GLY A 69 -18.48 -8.55 8.67
N LYS A 70 -17.42 -7.75 8.81
CA LYS A 70 -16.85 -6.88 7.79
C LYS A 70 -15.72 -7.63 7.08
N PRO A 71 -15.66 -7.55 5.74
CA PRO A 71 -14.64 -8.24 4.96
C PRO A 71 -13.23 -7.81 5.35
N LEU A 72 -12.30 -8.76 5.39
CA LEU A 72 -10.88 -8.49 5.66
C LEU A 72 -10.26 -7.60 4.59
N ALA A 73 -9.27 -6.82 4.99
CA ALA A 73 -8.52 -5.95 4.09
C ALA A 73 -7.99 -6.72 2.88
N THR A 74 -8.08 -6.08 1.71
CA THR A 74 -7.56 -6.65 0.47
C THR A 74 -6.04 -6.69 0.48
N GLY A 75 -5.43 -7.62 -0.27
CA GLY A 75 -3.97 -7.66 -0.40
C GLY A 75 -3.38 -6.34 -0.92
N LYS A 76 -4.14 -5.58 -1.73
CA LYS A 76 -3.75 -4.23 -2.18
C LYS A 76 -3.68 -3.23 -1.03
N GLN A 77 -4.68 -3.20 -0.14
CA GLN A 77 -4.69 -2.33 1.02
C GLN A 77 -3.54 -2.66 1.98
N ILE A 78 -3.28 -3.95 2.23
CA ILE A 78 -2.14 -4.37 3.05
C ILE A 78 -0.82 -3.92 2.43
N ALA A 79 -0.61 -4.18 1.13
CA ALA A 79 0.61 -3.73 0.44
C ALA A 79 0.78 -2.20 0.52
N PHE A 80 -0.32 -1.46 0.39
CA PHE A 80 -0.31 -0.01 0.49
C PHE A 80 0.05 0.47 1.91
N LEU A 81 -0.52 -0.15 2.95
CA LEU A 81 -0.19 0.10 4.35
C LEU A 81 1.28 -0.19 4.67
N THR A 82 1.84 -1.27 4.12
CA THR A 82 3.27 -1.58 4.25
C THR A 82 4.13 -0.50 3.62
N ASN A 83 3.77 -0.02 2.43
CA ASN A 83 4.50 1.05 1.75
C ASN A 83 4.39 2.41 2.46
N LEU A 84 3.27 2.67 3.13
CA LEU A 84 3.06 3.89 3.90
C LEU A 84 3.88 3.93 5.19
N GLN A 85 4.24 2.79 5.76
CA GLN A 85 5.09 2.67 6.95
C GLN A 85 6.59 2.84 6.63
N ASN A 86 6.92 3.90 5.91
CA ASN A 86 8.28 4.22 5.48
C ASN A 86 9.04 5.12 6.47
N SER A 87 8.49 5.38 7.65
CA SER A 87 9.14 6.14 8.74
C SER A 87 8.77 5.55 10.10
N GLU A 88 9.64 5.74 11.11
CA GLU A 88 9.38 5.25 12.47
C GLU A 88 8.09 5.82 13.07
N GLN A 89 7.77 7.08 12.80
CA GLN A 89 6.53 7.72 13.24
C GLN A 89 5.29 7.03 12.66
N ARG A 90 5.32 6.65 11.37
CA ARG A 90 4.20 5.96 10.72
C ARG A 90 4.09 4.50 11.16
N ILE A 91 5.23 3.84 11.40
CA ILE A 91 5.27 2.50 11.99
C ILE A 91 4.66 2.54 13.40
N ALA A 92 5.01 3.53 14.22
CA ALA A 92 4.46 3.71 15.55
C ALA A 92 2.95 3.97 15.52
N ALA A 93 2.48 4.87 14.65
CA ALA A 93 1.06 5.17 14.50
C ALA A 93 0.24 3.96 14.02
N ALA A 94 0.81 3.13 13.12
CA ALA A 94 0.18 1.89 12.68
C ALA A 94 0.09 0.87 13.83
N ARG A 95 1.14 0.74 14.65
CA ARG A 95 1.13 -0.13 15.84
C ARG A 95 0.12 0.34 16.89
N GLU A 96 0.04 1.63 17.15
CA GLU A 96 -0.96 2.19 18.08
C GLU A 96 -2.39 1.94 17.58
N PHE A 97 -2.63 2.14 16.28
CA PHE A 97 -3.93 1.85 15.68
C PHE A 97 -4.31 0.37 15.82
N LEU A 98 -3.37 -0.53 15.52
CA LEU A 98 -3.57 -1.98 15.70
C LEU A 98 -3.89 -2.33 17.15
N LYS A 99 -3.12 -1.78 18.11
CA LYS A 99 -3.34 -2.00 19.54
C LYS A 99 -4.70 -1.47 20.02
N ALA A 100 -5.12 -0.29 19.55
CA ALA A 100 -6.41 0.31 19.89
C ALA A 100 -7.59 -0.56 19.39
N HIS A 101 -7.42 -1.23 18.26
CA HIS A 101 -8.41 -2.16 17.69
C HIS A 101 -8.23 -3.61 18.19
N GLY A 102 -7.27 -3.85 19.09
CA GLY A 102 -6.99 -5.18 19.66
C GLY A 102 -6.48 -6.18 18.63
N LYS A 103 -5.65 -5.73 17.68
CA LYS A 103 -5.12 -6.52 16.57
C LYS A 103 -3.60 -6.56 16.64
N ASP A 104 -3.03 -7.72 16.31
CA ASP A 104 -1.58 -7.92 16.34
C ASP A 104 -0.91 -7.61 15.00
N SER A 105 -1.68 -7.54 13.91
CA SER A 105 -1.15 -7.39 12.56
C SER A 105 -2.11 -6.64 11.63
N LEU A 106 -1.53 -5.93 10.65
CA LEU A 106 -2.26 -5.28 9.55
C LEU A 106 -3.17 -6.27 8.81
N ASN A 107 -2.76 -7.54 8.73
CA ASN A 107 -3.51 -8.59 8.04
C ASN A 107 -4.86 -8.91 8.72
N LEU A 108 -5.01 -8.54 9.99
CA LEU A 108 -6.23 -8.73 10.75
C LEU A 108 -7.19 -7.55 10.61
N LEU A 109 -6.79 -6.47 9.93
CA LEU A 109 -7.66 -5.34 9.66
C LEU A 109 -8.78 -5.75 8.70
N ASN A 110 -9.99 -5.26 8.98
CA ASN A 110 -11.07 -5.28 8.01
C ASN A 110 -10.87 -4.15 6.98
N MET A 111 -11.66 -4.15 5.90
CA MET A 111 -11.53 -3.18 4.82
C MET A 111 -11.71 -1.73 5.29
N ASP A 112 -12.60 -1.49 6.25
CA ASP A 112 -12.89 -0.14 6.76
C ASP A 112 -11.72 0.36 7.61
N GLU A 113 -11.24 -0.46 8.54
CA GLU A 113 -10.11 -0.11 9.40
C GLU A 113 -8.81 0.03 8.59
N ALA A 114 -8.61 -0.80 7.57
CA ALA A 114 -7.47 -0.64 6.67
C ALA A 114 -7.56 0.67 5.89
N SER A 115 -8.74 1.07 5.45
CA SER A 115 -8.94 2.35 4.76
C SER A 115 -8.74 3.54 5.70
N GLU A 116 -9.24 3.44 6.94
CA GLU A 116 -9.04 4.43 7.99
C GLU A 116 -7.56 4.59 8.34
N LEU A 117 -6.85 3.48 8.52
CA LEU A 117 -5.42 3.52 8.78
C LEU A 117 -4.64 4.08 7.58
N ILE A 118 -5.04 3.76 6.34
CA ILE A 118 -4.45 4.36 5.13
C ILE A 118 -4.60 5.88 5.15
N GLU A 119 -5.80 6.39 5.41
CA GLU A 119 -6.05 7.83 5.46
C GLU A 119 -5.29 8.49 6.60
N LYS A 120 -5.22 7.87 7.78
CA LYS A 120 -4.39 8.34 8.91
C LYS A 120 -2.91 8.41 8.55
N LEU A 121 -2.36 7.38 7.93
CA LEU A 121 -0.94 7.37 7.52
C LEU A 121 -0.67 8.34 6.36
N LYS A 122 -1.65 8.58 5.48
CA LYS A 122 -1.57 9.60 4.42
C LYS A 122 -1.67 11.02 4.98
N SER A 123 -2.51 11.27 5.97
CA SER A 123 -2.59 12.59 6.62
C SER A 123 -1.32 12.91 7.42
N MET A 124 -0.67 11.88 7.99
CA MET A 124 0.69 12.00 8.54
C MET A 124 1.76 12.23 7.46
N ALA A 125 1.47 11.94 6.18
CA ALA A 125 2.35 12.32 5.07
C ALA A 125 2.28 13.83 4.76
N THR A 126 1.21 14.49 5.16
CA THR A 126 1.01 15.94 4.98
C THR A 126 1.56 16.80 6.10
N GLU A 127 1.99 16.22 7.22
CA GLU A 127 2.80 16.95 8.20
C GLU A 127 4.25 17.06 7.71
N LYS A 128 4.50 18.13 6.95
CA LYS A 128 5.80 18.78 6.73
C LYS A 128 7.04 17.87 6.89
N GLY A 129 7.41 17.21 5.80
CA GLY A 129 8.78 16.73 5.61
C GLY A 129 8.96 15.22 5.65
N ALA A 130 8.56 14.55 4.57
CA ALA A 130 9.56 13.65 4.00
C ALA A 130 10.76 14.54 3.69
N ASP A 131 11.86 14.38 4.42
CA ASP A 131 13.08 15.15 4.20
C ASP A 131 13.68 14.78 2.84
N ASN A 132 13.08 15.36 1.81
CA ASN A 132 13.47 15.21 0.43
C ASN A 132 14.58 16.20 0.06
N SER A 133 15.17 16.90 1.04
CA SER A 133 16.23 17.89 0.84
C SER A 133 17.51 17.26 0.25
N GLY A 134 17.73 15.97 0.50
CA GLY A 134 18.84 15.20 -0.07
C GLY A 134 18.50 14.39 -1.33
N ILE A 135 17.24 14.35 -1.78
CA ILE A 135 16.83 13.53 -2.93
C ILE A 135 16.84 14.38 -4.20
N PRO A 136 17.61 14.00 -5.24
CA PRO A 136 17.61 14.70 -6.52
C PRO A 136 16.21 14.78 -7.12
N VAL A 137 15.92 15.90 -7.79
CA VAL A 137 14.69 16.08 -8.55
C VAL A 137 14.47 14.92 -9.53
N SER A 138 13.21 14.49 -9.67
CA SER A 138 12.86 13.45 -10.64
C SER A 138 12.85 13.98 -12.07
N GLN A 139 13.25 13.17 -13.05
CA GLN A 139 13.08 13.45 -14.48
C GLN A 139 11.64 13.86 -14.85
N LYS A 140 10.63 13.29 -14.18
CA LYS A 140 9.23 13.68 -14.39
C LYS A 140 8.95 15.10 -13.90
N GLN A 141 9.55 15.50 -12.78
CA GLN A 141 9.42 16.85 -12.24
C GLN A 141 10.17 17.88 -13.10
N ILE A 142 11.37 17.54 -13.61
CA ILE A 142 12.12 18.39 -14.56
C ILE A 142 11.25 18.70 -15.77
N LYS A 143 10.75 17.67 -16.46
CA LYS A 143 9.87 17.86 -17.64
C LYS A 143 8.61 18.67 -17.32
N PHE A 144 8.07 18.50 -16.13
CA PHE A 144 6.89 19.26 -15.72
C PHE A 144 7.21 20.74 -15.50
N ILE A 145 8.32 21.05 -14.81
CA ILE A 145 8.82 22.42 -14.62
C ILE A 145 9.12 23.09 -15.96
N GLU A 146 9.77 22.39 -16.90
CA GLU A 146 9.99 22.86 -18.27
C GLU A 146 8.66 23.15 -18.97
N SER A 147 7.68 22.26 -18.82
CA SER A 147 6.36 22.43 -19.44
C SER A 147 5.56 23.61 -18.88
N LEU A 148 5.87 24.09 -17.67
CA LEU A 148 5.24 25.24 -17.04
C LEU A 148 5.90 26.57 -17.42
N GLN A 149 7.17 26.56 -17.84
CA GLN A 149 7.93 27.75 -18.27
C GLN A 149 7.64 28.18 -19.71
N ARG A 150 6.37 28.20 -20.11
CA ARG A 150 5.94 28.53 -21.49
C ARG A 150 5.94 30.03 -21.78
N SER A 151 5.75 30.87 -20.77
CA SER A 151 5.78 32.34 -20.88
C SER A 151 7.06 32.90 -20.29
N ASP A 152 7.47 34.09 -20.75
CA ASP A 152 8.67 34.75 -20.25
C ASP A 152 8.55 35.15 -18.78
N ASP A 153 7.35 35.48 -18.29
CA ASP A 153 7.08 35.70 -16.86
C ASP A 153 7.38 34.46 -16.02
N LYS A 154 6.94 33.28 -16.49
CA LYS A 154 7.17 32.02 -15.77
C LYS A 154 8.64 31.59 -15.83
N LYS A 155 9.35 31.90 -16.91
CA LYS A 155 10.82 31.72 -16.97
C LYS A 155 11.54 32.63 -15.99
N GLU A 156 11.12 33.88 -15.85
CA GLU A 156 11.73 34.83 -14.92
C GLU A 156 11.47 34.44 -13.46
N ILE A 157 10.26 33.98 -13.13
CA ILE A 157 9.93 33.43 -11.80
C ILE A 157 10.86 32.25 -11.46
N ALA A 158 11.04 31.32 -12.40
CA ALA A 158 11.93 30.18 -12.20
C ALA A 158 13.40 30.61 -12.03
N ARG A 159 13.87 31.56 -12.84
CA ARG A 159 15.21 32.13 -12.76
C ARG A 159 15.47 32.79 -11.41
N LEU A 160 14.55 33.62 -10.92
CA LEU A 160 14.66 34.30 -9.62
C LEU A 160 14.67 33.30 -8.47
N PHE A 161 13.83 32.26 -8.55
CA PHE A 161 13.81 31.19 -7.55
C PHE A 161 15.13 30.40 -7.51
N MET A 162 15.67 30.01 -8.66
CA MET A 162 16.96 29.31 -8.76
C MET A 162 18.13 30.20 -8.29
N SER A 163 18.11 31.50 -8.62
CA SER A 163 19.12 32.46 -8.17
C SER A 163 19.16 32.61 -6.65
N LYS A 164 18.00 32.66 -5.99
CA LYS A 164 17.89 32.67 -4.51
C LYS A 164 18.52 31.43 -3.87
N LEU A 165 18.42 30.28 -4.53
CA LEU A 165 18.98 29.00 -4.08
C LEU A 165 20.44 28.79 -4.52
N LYS A 166 21.03 29.71 -5.30
CA LYS A 166 22.37 29.60 -5.91
C LYS A 166 22.52 28.34 -6.79
N LYS A 167 21.44 27.96 -7.48
CA LYS A 167 21.39 26.80 -8.40
C LYS A 167 21.43 27.28 -9.84
N LYS A 168 22.13 26.58 -10.72
CA LYS A 168 22.30 26.96 -12.13
C LYS A 168 21.22 26.37 -13.03
N SER A 169 20.64 25.25 -12.64
CA SER A 169 19.69 24.52 -13.46
C SER A 169 18.70 23.72 -12.61
N VAL A 170 17.60 23.32 -13.24
CA VAL A 170 16.49 22.61 -12.59
C VAL A 170 16.93 21.23 -12.08
N ASP A 171 17.89 20.58 -12.74
CA ASP A 171 18.44 19.29 -12.32
C ASP A 171 19.26 19.35 -11.02
N GLU A 172 19.74 20.53 -10.63
CA GLU A 172 20.44 20.73 -9.36
C GLU A 172 19.48 20.88 -8.17
N LEU A 173 18.17 20.97 -8.42
CA LEU A 173 17.15 21.05 -7.38
C LEU A 173 16.97 19.69 -6.70
N ASN A 174 16.71 19.72 -5.39
CA ASN A 174 16.14 18.55 -4.72
C ASN A 174 14.63 18.48 -4.97
N ARG A 175 13.99 17.34 -4.66
CA ARG A 175 12.55 17.18 -4.90
C ARG A 175 11.69 18.20 -4.15
N LYS A 176 12.13 18.68 -2.98
CA LYS A 176 11.40 19.67 -2.17
C LYS A 176 11.43 21.03 -2.85
N GLU A 177 12.60 21.48 -3.30
CA GLU A 177 12.80 22.71 -4.07
C GLU A 177 12.06 22.65 -5.40
N ALA A 178 12.09 21.51 -6.09
CA ALA A 178 11.35 21.29 -7.32
C ALA A 178 9.83 21.39 -7.11
N SER A 179 9.30 20.83 -6.03
CA SER A 179 7.88 20.97 -5.68
C SER A 179 7.50 22.43 -5.38
N GLN A 180 8.35 23.16 -4.64
CA GLN A 180 8.13 24.58 -4.37
C GLN A 180 8.13 25.42 -5.65
N LEU A 181 9.06 25.14 -6.56
CA LEU A 181 9.11 25.80 -7.86
C LEU A 181 7.86 25.48 -8.69
N ILE A 182 7.40 24.23 -8.70
CA ILE A 182 6.16 23.84 -9.39
C ILE A 182 4.97 24.63 -8.86
N ASP A 183 4.84 24.79 -7.55
CA ASP A 183 3.71 25.52 -6.97
C ASP A 183 3.80 27.03 -7.23
N LEU A 184 4.99 27.60 -7.40
CA LEU A 184 5.19 28.99 -7.85
C LEU A 184 4.87 29.19 -9.34
N LEU A 185 5.02 28.14 -10.16
CA LEU A 185 4.85 28.19 -11.61
C LEU A 185 3.45 27.79 -12.10
N LYS A 186 2.60 27.23 -11.23
CA LYS A 186 1.20 26.96 -11.56
C LYS A 186 0.44 28.28 -11.65
#